data_AF-A0A1V5VSB9-F1
#
_entry.id   AF-A0A1V5VSB9-F1
#
_cell.length_a   1.000
_cell.length_b   1.000
_cell.length_c   1.000
_cell.angle_alpha   90.00
_cell.angle_beta   90.00
_cell.angle_gamma   90.00
#
_symmetry.space_group_name_H-M   'P 1'
#
loop_
_entity.id
_entity.type
_entity.pdbx_description
1 polymer ?
#
loop_
_entity_poly.entity_id
_entity_poly.type
_entity_poly.pdbx_seq_one_letter_code
_entity_poly.pdbx_strand_id
1 'polypeptide(L)'
;MIEELIAWERQADAPNLTEMEDQVLALRQRLGQRLLEAMIANQEARQPATPPACPTCGAELRYKGQKKTLIESRLGGIAVERGYYYCAHCESGLFPPQRATAGGG
;
A
#
# COMPACT_ATOMS: atom_id res chain seq x y z
N MET A 1 9.70 3.19 16.53
CA MET A 1 9.62 1.74 16.19
C MET A 1 10.72 0.94 16.87
N ILE A 2 11.99 1.01 16.43
CA ILE A 2 13.08 0.32 17.15
C ILE A 2 13.28 0.95 18.54
N GLU A 3 13.19 2.28 18.64
CA GLU A 3 13.23 2.99 19.92
C GLU A 3 12.11 2.57 20.87
N GLU A 4 10.92 2.22 20.36
CA GLU A 4 9.80 1.73 21.19
C GLU A 4 10.11 0.35 21.78
N LEU A 5 10.74 -0.54 20.98
CA LEU A 5 11.20 -1.84 21.46
C LEU A 5 12.27 -1.69 22.54
N ILE A 6 13.26 -0.82 22.33
CA ILE A 6 14.31 -0.52 23.33
C ILE A 6 13.70 0.11 24.59
N ALA A 7 12.73 1.02 24.44
CA ALA A 7 12.06 1.63 25.58
C ALA A 7 11.24 0.62 26.38
N TRP A 8 10.58 -0.33 25.71
CA TRP A 8 9.90 -1.44 26.34
C TRP A 8 10.87 -2.34 27.11
N GLU A 9 11.98 -2.74 26.49
CA GLU A 9 13.00 -3.61 27.11
C GLU A 9 13.55 -3.00 28.40
N ARG A 10 13.80 -1.68 28.44
CA ARG A 10 14.27 -0.98 29.64
C ARG A 10 13.28 -0.93 30.80
N GLN A 11 11.99 -1.06 30.50
CA GLN A 11 10.91 -1.00 31.48
C GLN A 11 10.45 -2.39 31.93
N ALA A 12 10.68 -3.40 31.09
CA ALA A 12 10.34 -4.78 31.41
C ALA A 12 11.26 -5.33 32.51
N ASP A 13 10.68 -5.81 33.60
CA ASP A 13 11.42 -6.47 34.67
C ASP A 13 11.55 -7.96 34.37
N ALA A 14 12.73 -8.37 33.91
CA ALA A 14 13.06 -9.75 33.54
C ALA A 14 12.01 -10.43 32.63
N PRO A 15 11.72 -9.89 31.43
CA PRO A 15 10.75 -10.48 30.52
C PRO A 15 11.15 -11.91 30.14
N ASN A 16 10.17 -12.78 29.96
CA ASN A 16 10.39 -14.13 29.47
C ASN A 16 10.54 -14.14 27.93
N LEU A 17 10.94 -15.30 27.38
CA LEU A 17 11.16 -15.46 25.95
C LEU A 17 9.93 -15.10 25.11
N THR A 18 8.73 -15.54 25.52
CA THR A 18 7.48 -15.28 24.80
C THR A 18 7.18 -13.78 24.73
N GLU A 19 7.39 -13.05 25.83
CA GLU A 19 7.19 -11.60 25.85
C GLU A 19 8.17 -10.89 24.91
N MET A 20 9.44 -11.31 24.88
CA MET A 20 10.43 -10.77 23.93
C MET A 20 10.03 -11.08 22.48
N GLU A 21 9.62 -12.32 22.19
CA GLU A 21 9.18 -12.76 20.87
C GLU A 21 7.98 -11.96 20.37
N ASP A 22 6.97 -11.74 21.22
CA ASP A 22 5.78 -10.96 20.87
C ASP A 22 6.13 -9.54 20.44
N GLN A 23 7.05 -8.88 21.15
CA GLN A 23 7.48 -7.53 20.79
C GLN A 23 8.25 -7.50 19.47
N VAL A 24 9.15 -8.47 19.25
CA VAL A 24 9.90 -8.59 18.00
C VAL A 24 8.97 -8.90 16.83
N LEU A 25 7.99 -9.78 17.00
CA LEU A 25 7.00 -10.13 15.97
C LEU A 25 6.10 -8.92 15.63
N ALA A 26 5.64 -8.19 16.64
CA ALA A 26 4.85 -6.97 16.44
C ALA A 26 5.65 -5.89 15.71
N LEU A 27 6.93 -5.71 16.05
CA LEU A 27 7.81 -4.79 15.33
C LEU A 27 8.03 -5.22 13.88
N ARG A 28 8.31 -6.51 13.65
CA ARG A 28 8.53 -7.10 12.31
C ARG A 28 7.33 -6.88 11.40
N GLN A 29 6.11 -7.10 11.91
CA GLN A 29 4.89 -6.88 11.16
C GLN A 29 4.74 -5.41 10.75
N ARG A 30 4.84 -4.48 11.70
CA ARG A 30 4.73 -3.04 11.44
C ARG A 30 5.80 -2.55 10.47
N LEU A 31 7.03 -3.08 10.57
CA LEU A 31 8.14 -2.70 9.70
C LEU A 31 7.86 -3.17 8.27
N GLY A 32 7.44 -4.42 8.11
CA GLY A 32 7.06 -4.97 6.81
C GLY A 32 5.96 -4.15 6.15
N GLN A 33 4.90 -3.80 6.88
CA GLN A 33 3.81 -2.97 6.38
C GLN A 33 4.32 -1.62 5.86
N ARG A 34 5.11 -0.88 6.66
CA ARG A 34 5.67 0.41 6.26
C ARG A 34 6.61 0.33 5.05
N LEU A 35 7.42 -0.72 4.96
CA LEU A 35 8.29 -0.93 3.80
C LEU A 35 7.47 -1.14 2.52
N LEU A 36 6.40 -1.95 2.59
CA LEU A 36 5.53 -2.17 1.45
C LEU A 36 4.72 -0.91 1.08
N GLU A 37 4.23 -0.16 2.05
CA GLU A 37 3.60 1.16 1.82
C GLU A 37 4.53 2.10 1.06
N ALA A 38 5.79 2.22 1.50
CA ALA A 38 6.78 3.08 0.84
C ALA A 38 7.10 2.62 -0.59
N MET A 39 7.20 1.30 -0.82
CA MET A 39 7.39 0.74 -2.16
C MET A 39 6.22 1.07 -3.09
N ILE A 40 4.99 0.98 -2.61
CA ILE A 40 3.79 1.29 -3.39
C ILE A 40 3.71 2.80 -3.67
N ALA A 41 3.94 3.65 -2.67
CA ALA A 41 3.94 5.10 -2.82
C ALA A 41 5.00 5.56 -3.85
N ASN A 42 6.22 5.01 -3.78
CA ASN A 42 7.28 5.31 -4.74
C ASN A 42 6.94 4.81 -6.16
N GLN A 43 6.19 3.73 -6.31
CA GLN A 43 5.68 3.31 -7.62
C GLN A 43 4.61 4.26 -8.17
N GLU A 44 3.70 4.76 -7.32
CA GLU A 44 2.68 5.72 -7.72
C GLU A 44 3.29 7.08 -8.10
N ALA A 45 4.32 7.53 -7.37
CA ALA A 45 5.08 8.74 -7.71
C ALA A 45 5.79 8.64 -9.08
N ARG A 46 5.99 7.42 -9.60
CA ARG A 46 6.59 7.13 -10.90
C ARG A 46 5.55 6.78 -11.97
N GLN A 47 4.25 7.04 -11.75
CA GLN A 47 3.21 6.71 -12.73
C GLN A 47 3.49 7.34 -14.11
N PRO A 48 3.21 6.61 -15.20
CA PRO A 48 3.41 7.13 -16.55
C PRO A 48 2.57 8.39 -16.76
N ALA A 49 3.11 9.33 -17.55
CA ALA A 49 2.46 10.61 -17.84
C ALA A 49 1.08 10.47 -18.52
N THR A 50 0.83 9.32 -19.16
CA THR A 50 -0.39 9.06 -19.92
C THR A 50 -1.47 8.43 -19.03
N PRO A 51 -2.70 8.99 -18.99
CA PRO A 51 -3.81 8.41 -18.26
C PRO A 51 -4.19 7.01 -18.78
N PRO A 52 -4.61 6.09 -17.90
CA PRO A 52 -5.08 4.77 -18.32
C PRO A 52 -6.37 4.89 -19.16
N ALA A 53 -6.55 3.94 -20.08
CA ALA A 53 -7.80 3.79 -20.83
C ALA A 53 -8.87 3.07 -19.98
N CYS A 54 -10.14 3.36 -20.27
CA CYS A 54 -11.28 2.69 -19.64
C CYS A 54 -11.32 1.22 -20.07
N PRO A 55 -11.37 0.25 -19.13
CA PRO A 55 -11.40 -1.17 -19.50
C PRO A 55 -12.70 -1.59 -20.19
N THR A 56 -13.76 -0.77 -20.11
CA THR A 56 -15.08 -1.07 -20.70
C THR A 56 -15.22 -0.52 -22.12
N CYS A 57 -14.81 0.74 -22.36
CA CYS A 57 -15.02 1.42 -23.65
C CYS A 57 -13.73 1.88 -24.35
N GLY A 58 -12.57 1.74 -23.72
CA GLY A 58 -11.28 2.19 -24.25
C GLY A 58 -11.03 3.71 -24.20
N ALA A 59 -12.01 4.52 -23.80
CA ALA A 59 -11.85 5.97 -23.71
C ALA A 59 -10.82 6.37 -22.62
N GLU A 60 -10.12 7.48 -22.83
CA GLU A 60 -9.15 8.01 -21.85
C GLU A 60 -9.84 8.37 -20.52
N LEU A 61 -9.27 7.92 -19.41
CA LEU A 61 -9.81 8.20 -18.09
C LEU A 61 -9.29 9.53 -17.54
N ARG A 62 -10.17 10.29 -16.88
CA ARG A 62 -9.80 11.54 -16.23
C ARG A 62 -9.30 11.29 -14.81
N TYR A 63 -8.13 11.82 -14.48
CA TYR A 63 -7.61 11.81 -13.11
C TYR A 63 -8.48 12.67 -12.19
N LYS A 64 -8.79 12.14 -11.00
CA LYS A 64 -9.66 12.77 -9.98
C LYS A 64 -8.96 12.96 -8.64
N GLY A 65 -7.65 12.81 -8.59
CA GLY A 65 -6.86 12.90 -7.36
C GLY A 65 -6.44 11.54 -6.83
N GLN A 66 -5.79 11.52 -5.68
CA GLN A 66 -5.44 10.29 -4.98
C GLN A 66 -6.54 9.92 -3.99
N LYS A 67 -6.77 8.61 -3.84
CA LYS A 67 -7.69 8.08 -2.85
C LYS A 67 -6.98 7.03 -2.01
N LYS A 68 -7.16 7.13 -0.69
CA LYS A 68 -6.67 6.16 0.28
C LYS A 68 -7.56 4.92 0.29
N THR A 69 -6.94 3.75 0.38
CA THR A 69 -7.64 2.46 0.54
C THR A 69 -6.85 1.50 1.39
N LEU A 70 -7.55 0.61 2.07
CA LEU A 70 -6.96 -0.54 2.74
C LEU A 70 -6.92 -1.71 1.75
N ILE A 71 -5.79 -2.39 1.66
CA ILE A 71 -5.65 -3.64 0.89
C ILE A 71 -5.16 -4.74 1.81
N GLU A 72 -5.66 -5.96 1.60
CA GLU A 72 -5.12 -7.14 2.26
C GLU A 72 -3.83 -7.58 1.57
N SER A 73 -2.81 -7.85 2.37
CA SER A 73 -1.51 -8.30 1.89
C SER A 73 -1.01 -9.46 2.75
N ARG A 74 0.09 -10.10 2.34
CA ARG A 74 0.78 -11.11 3.17
C ARG A 74 1.32 -10.56 4.48
N LEU A 75 1.38 -9.23 4.64
CA LEU A 75 1.83 -8.53 5.84
C LEU A 75 0.64 -8.00 6.68
N GLY A 76 -0.59 -8.40 6.35
CA GLY A 76 -1.83 -7.87 6.90
C GLY A 76 -2.38 -6.69 6.09
N GLY A 77 -3.37 -6.00 6.64
CA GLY A 77 -3.97 -4.82 6.04
C GLY A 77 -2.99 -3.66 5.91
N ILE A 78 -2.91 -3.07 4.72
CA ILE A 78 -2.00 -1.97 4.40
C ILE A 78 -2.78 -0.79 3.81
N ALA A 79 -2.48 0.42 4.27
CA ALA A 79 -3.10 1.63 3.74
C ALA A 79 -2.27 2.19 2.58
N VAL A 80 -2.87 2.29 1.40
CA VAL A 80 -2.21 2.81 0.20
C VAL A 80 -2.99 3.99 -0.37
N GLU A 81 -2.27 4.96 -0.91
CA GLU A 81 -2.85 6.09 -1.65
C GLU A 81 -2.51 5.93 -3.12
N ARG A 82 -3.55 5.80 -3.95
CA ARG A 82 -3.40 5.55 -5.39
C ARG A 82 -4.26 6.50 -6.21
N GLY A 83 -3.86 6.73 -7.45
CA GLY A 83 -4.63 7.58 -8.36
C GLY A 83 -6.05 7.05 -8.59
N TYR A 84 -7.05 7.93 -8.49
CA TYR A 84 -8.44 7.65 -8.81
C TYR A 84 -8.77 8.25 -10.18
N TYR A 85 -9.39 7.44 -11.04
CA TYR A 85 -9.68 7.82 -12.41
C TYR A 85 -11.17 7.63 -12.72
N TYR A 86 -11.73 8.45 -13.62
CA TYR A 86 -13.14 8.44 -13.97
C TYR A 86 -13.38 8.46 -15.47
N CYS A 87 -14.24 7.57 -15.96
CA CYS A 87 -14.70 7.53 -17.34
C CYS A 87 -15.97 8.35 -17.49
N ALA A 88 -15.95 9.39 -18.32
CA ALA A 88 -17.14 10.18 -18.62
C ALA A 88 -18.14 9.46 -19.55
N HIS A 89 -17.71 8.43 -20.30
CA HIS A 89 -18.57 7.70 -21.23
C HIS A 89 -19.34 6.56 -20.55
N CYS A 90 -18.67 5.83 -19.65
CA CYS A 90 -19.27 4.73 -18.90
C CYS A 90 -19.76 5.16 -17.52
N GLU A 91 -19.54 6.41 -17.15
CA GLU A 91 -19.84 6.99 -15.83
C GLU A 91 -19.28 6.18 -14.65
N SER A 92 -18.15 5.51 -14.87
CA SER A 92 -17.55 4.59 -13.92
C SER A 92 -16.18 5.04 -13.44
N GLY A 93 -15.87 4.75 -12.18
CA GLY A 93 -14.57 5.00 -11.58
C GLY A 93 -13.64 3.79 -11.72
N LEU A 94 -12.36 4.03 -11.99
CA LEU A 94 -11.31 3.03 -11.90
C LEU A 94 -10.48 3.28 -10.65
N PHE A 95 -10.53 2.33 -9.70
CA PHE A 95 -9.74 2.38 -8.48
C PHE A 95 -9.48 0.98 -7.89
N PRO A 96 -8.22 0.66 -7.56
CA PRO A 96 -7.02 1.32 -8.04
C PRO A 96 -6.74 0.92 -9.49
N PRO A 97 -6.07 1.75 -10.31
CA PRO A 97 -5.70 1.37 -11.66
C PRO A 97 -4.80 0.13 -11.60
N GLN A 98 -5.24 -0.95 -12.26
CA GLN A 98 -4.35 -2.05 -12.54
C GLN A 98 -3.27 -1.53 -13.50
N ARG A 99 -2.01 -1.89 -13.27
CA ARG A 99 -1.00 -1.68 -14.32
C ARG A 99 -1.49 -2.46 -15.54
N ALA A 100 -1.40 -1.85 -16.73
CA ALA A 100 -1.37 -2.64 -17.94
C ALA A 100 -0.22 -3.63 -17.76
N THR A 101 -0.54 -4.91 -17.60
CA THR A 101 0.46 -5.96 -17.73
C THR A 101 1.01 -5.78 -19.14
N ALA A 102 2.30 -5.45 -19.27
CA ALA A 102 2.96 -5.58 -20.56
C ALA A 102 2.70 -7.04 -20.98
N GLY A 103 1.96 -7.20 -22.07
CA GLY A 103 1.57 -8.52 -22.56
C GLY A 103 2.80 -9.39 -22.66
N GLY A 104 2.83 -10.46 -21.86
CA GLY A 104 3.78 -11.54 -22.05
C GLY A 104 3.42 -12.25 -23.35
N GLY A 105 4.27 -12.09 -24.35
CA GLY A 105 4.38 -13.03 -25.46
C GLY A 105 5.22 -14.24 -25.05
#